data_AF-A0A063ZA65-F1
#
_entry.id   AF-A0A063ZA65-F1
#
_cell.length_a   1.000
_cell.length_b   1.000
_cell.length_c   1.000
_cell.angle_alpha   90.00
_cell.angle_beta   90.00
_cell.angle_gamma   90.00
#
_symmetry.space_group_name_H-M   'P 1'
#
loop_
_entity.id
_entity.type
_entity.pdbx_description
1 polymer ?
#
loop_
_entity_poly.entity_id
_entity_poly.type
_entity_poly.pdbx_seq_one_letter_code
_entity_poly.pdbx_strand_id
1 'polypeptide(L)'
;MKLRKRANVKQHLVLTIIVLAAFCSCGCTQQSAAMEWYRQGLHFNSYDNQFEQALECFNKSLELDPQFEEAWRGKSVALYNLGRFQDAIQ
;
A
#
# COMPACT_ATOMS: atom_id res chain seq x y z
N MET A 1 38.07 -23.51 25.24
CA MET A 1 36.62 -23.35 25.51
C MET A 1 36.05 -21.92 25.30
N LYS A 2 36.88 -20.86 25.12
CA LYS A 2 36.41 -19.45 24.97
C LYS A 2 35.95 -19.05 23.55
N LEU A 3 36.36 -19.78 22.51
CA LEU A 3 36.05 -19.46 21.10
C LEU A 3 34.61 -19.82 20.69
N ARG A 4 34.07 -20.92 21.22
CA ARG A 4 32.71 -21.41 20.92
C ARG A 4 31.61 -20.50 21.50
N LYS A 5 31.85 -19.89 22.67
CA LYS A 5 30.95 -18.88 23.26
C LYS A 5 30.89 -17.60 22.42
N ARG A 6 32.03 -17.15 21.86
CA ARG A 6 32.06 -15.96 20.98
C ARG A 6 31.34 -16.20 19.64
N ALA A 7 31.39 -17.41 19.10
CA ALA A 7 30.65 -17.76 17.89
C ALA A 7 29.13 -17.77 18.12
N ASN A 8 28.64 -18.36 19.22
CA ASN A 8 27.21 -18.37 19.57
C ASN A 8 26.66 -16.96 19.85
N VAL A 9 27.43 -16.09 20.53
CA VAL A 9 27.01 -14.70 20.77
C VAL A 9 26.94 -13.91 19.47
N LYS A 10 27.91 -14.06 18.57
CA LYS A 10 27.89 -13.41 17.25
C LYS A 10 26.73 -13.92 16.37
N GLN A 11 26.46 -15.23 16.39
CA GLN A 11 25.34 -15.83 15.65
C GLN A 11 23.98 -15.37 16.18
N HIS A 12 23.79 -15.28 17.50
CA HIS A 12 22.57 -14.71 18.10
C HIS A 12 22.37 -13.23 17.75
N LEU A 13 23.44 -12.43 17.76
CA LEU A 13 23.38 -10.99 17.44
C LEU A 13 22.98 -10.74 15.98
N VAL A 14 23.47 -11.56 15.05
CA VAL A 14 23.11 -11.48 13.62
C VAL A 14 21.65 -11.86 13.40
N LEU A 15 21.16 -12.91 14.06
CA LEU A 15 19.74 -13.32 13.96
C LEU A 15 18.79 -12.23 14.48
N THR A 16 19.14 -11.55 15.57
CA THR A 16 18.31 -10.45 16.10
C THR A 16 18.28 -9.23 15.18
N ILE A 17 19.38 -8.92 14.49
CA ILE A 17 19.43 -7.81 13.52
C ILE A 17 18.57 -8.12 12.29
N ILE A 18 18.56 -9.37 11.83
CA ILE A 18 17.72 -9.81 10.69
C ILE A 18 16.23 -9.75 11.07
N VAL A 19 15.86 -10.17 12.28
CA VAL A 19 14.46 -10.10 12.76
C VAL A 19 13.98 -8.65 12.95
N LEU A 20 14.84 -7.75 13.46
CA LEU A 20 14.52 -6.33 13.58
C LEU A 20 14.45 -5.63 12.20
N ALA A 21 15.30 -6.02 11.25
CA ALA A 21 15.21 -5.57 9.86
C ALA A 21 13.93 -6.11 9.17
N ALA A 22 13.49 -7.33 9.48
CA ALA A 22 12.22 -7.88 9.01
C ALA A 22 11.01 -7.16 9.63
N PHE A 23 11.13 -6.70 10.88
CA PHE A 23 10.12 -5.88 11.54
C PHE A 23 10.05 -4.45 10.99
N CYS A 24 11.18 -3.90 10.51
CA CYS A 24 11.24 -2.60 9.84
C CYS A 24 10.81 -2.65 8.35
N SER A 25 10.92 -3.82 7.72
CA SER A 25 10.55 -4.03 6.31
C SER A 25 9.05 -4.24 6.07
N CYS A 26 8.28 -4.59 7.11
CA CYS A 26 6.90 -5.02 6.94
C CYS A 26 5.89 -3.86 6.89
N GLY A 27 6.26 -2.65 7.35
CA GLY A 27 5.40 -1.46 7.26
C GLY A 27 5.55 -0.67 5.95
N CYS A 28 6.75 -0.61 5.37
CA CYS A 28 7.02 0.24 4.21
C CYS A 28 6.60 -0.38 2.86
N THR A 29 6.49 -1.71 2.76
CA THR A 29 6.17 -2.39 1.49
C THR A 29 4.67 -2.33 1.16
N GLN A 30 3.79 -2.47 2.15
CA GLN A 30 2.33 -2.41 1.93
C GLN A 30 1.89 -1.01 1.46
N GLN A 31 2.44 0.04 2.08
CA GLN A 31 2.09 1.44 1.78
C GLN A 31 2.56 1.86 0.37
N SER A 32 3.70 1.33 -0.07
CA SER A 32 4.20 1.58 -1.43
C SER A 32 3.31 0.95 -2.51
N ALA A 33 2.73 -0.23 -2.25
CA ALA A 33 1.84 -0.90 -3.18
C ALA A 33 0.48 -0.18 -3.30
N ALA A 34 -0.09 0.28 -2.18
CA ALA A 34 -1.30 1.10 -2.19
C ALA A 34 -1.09 2.39 -3.00
N MET A 35 0.05 3.06 -2.82
CA MET A 35 0.41 4.27 -3.57
C MET A 35 0.58 4.02 -5.07
N GLU A 36 1.10 2.87 -5.47
CA GLU A 36 1.23 2.50 -6.88
C GLU A 36 -0.14 2.39 -7.56
N TRP A 37 -1.09 1.66 -6.95
CA TRP A 37 -2.47 1.58 -7.45
C TRP A 37 -3.15 2.94 -7.49
N TYR A 38 -2.93 3.79 -6.48
CA TYR A 38 -3.44 5.16 -6.49
C TYR A 38 -2.90 5.99 -7.67
N ARG A 39 -1.60 5.89 -7.96
CA ARG A 39 -1.00 6.55 -9.12
C ARG A 39 -1.58 6.08 -10.45
N GLN A 40 -1.81 4.78 -10.58
CA GLN A 40 -2.47 4.22 -11.76
C GLN A 40 -3.90 4.75 -11.90
N GLY A 41 -4.66 4.82 -10.80
CA GLY A 41 -6.00 5.41 -10.79
C GLY A 41 -6.01 6.88 -11.23
N LEU A 42 -5.04 7.67 -10.78
CA LEU A 42 -4.88 9.06 -11.24
C LEU A 42 -4.58 9.17 -12.74
N HIS A 43 -3.78 8.23 -13.27
CA HIS A 43 -3.52 8.16 -14.71
C HIS A 43 -4.83 7.93 -15.46
N PHE A 44 -5.61 6.90 -15.11
CA PHE A 44 -6.90 6.62 -15.76
C PHE A 44 -7.92 7.76 -15.62
N ASN A 45 -7.95 8.45 -14.48
CA ASN A 45 -8.80 9.63 -14.28
C ASN A 45 -8.47 10.79 -15.24
N SER A 46 -7.28 10.79 -15.83
CA SER A 46 -6.81 11.82 -16.77
C SER A 46 -7.07 11.47 -18.24
N TYR A 47 -7.34 10.20 -18.57
CA TYR A 47 -7.63 9.75 -19.92
C TYR A 47 -9.13 9.55 -20.11
N ASP A 48 -9.68 10.31 -21.07
CA ASP A 48 -11.02 10.25 -21.67
C ASP A 48 -12.04 9.29 -21.00
N ASN A 49 -12.66 9.76 -19.91
CA ASN A 49 -13.79 9.12 -19.24
C ASN A 49 -13.56 7.71 -18.66
N GLN A 50 -12.31 7.25 -18.46
CA GLN A 50 -12.00 5.93 -17.88
C GLN A 50 -12.14 5.88 -16.34
N PHE A 51 -13.20 6.47 -15.82
CA PHE A 51 -13.42 6.59 -14.38
C PHE A 51 -13.76 5.23 -13.72
N GLU A 52 -14.36 4.28 -14.42
CA GLU A 52 -14.55 2.91 -13.90
C GLU A 52 -13.23 2.21 -13.61
N GLN A 53 -12.24 2.37 -14.48
CA GLN A 53 -10.92 1.76 -14.31
C GLN A 53 -10.14 2.46 -13.20
N ALA A 54 -10.31 3.78 -13.09
CA ALA A 54 -9.78 4.54 -11.95
C ALA A 54 -10.40 4.04 -10.63
N LEU A 55 -11.70 3.76 -10.60
CA LEU A 55 -12.38 3.20 -9.42
C LEU A 55 -11.85 1.85 -9.00
N GLU A 56 -11.61 0.95 -9.95
CA GLU A 56 -11.01 -0.36 -9.66
C GLU A 56 -9.61 -0.20 -9.05
N CYS A 57 -8.81 0.74 -9.57
CA CYS A 57 -7.49 1.05 -9.03
C CYS A 57 -7.56 1.62 -7.61
N PHE A 58 -8.49 2.54 -7.33
CA PHE A 58 -8.67 3.09 -5.99
C PHE A 58 -9.20 2.04 -5.01
N ASN A 59 -10.09 1.13 -5.42
CA ASN A 59 -10.53 0.03 -4.58
C ASN A 59 -9.37 -0.91 -4.22
N LYS A 60 -8.52 -1.29 -5.18
CA LYS A 60 -7.30 -2.09 -4.90
C LYS A 60 -6.33 -1.38 -3.96
N SER A 61 -6.22 -0.06 -4.09
CA SER A 61 -5.42 0.77 -3.19
C SER A 61 -5.96 0.71 -1.75
N LEU A 62 -7.29 0.80 -1.59
CA LEU A 62 -7.99 0.72 -0.31
C LEU A 62 -8.05 -0.70 0.29
N GLU A 63 -8.00 -1.75 -0.53
CA GLU A 63 -7.84 -3.14 -0.07
C GLU A 63 -6.47 -3.38 0.59
N LEU A 64 -5.44 -2.69 0.10
CA LEU A 64 -4.08 -2.78 0.63
C LEU A 64 -3.85 -1.86 1.82
N ASP A 65 -4.39 -0.65 1.77
CA ASP A 65 -4.38 0.31 2.86
C ASP A 65 -5.76 1.00 2.99
N PRO A 66 -6.63 0.46 3.86
CA PRO A 66 -7.95 1.05 4.11
C PRO A 66 -7.91 2.47 4.68
N GLN A 67 -6.76 2.88 5.24
CA GLN A 67 -6.55 4.22 5.82
C GLN A 67 -5.95 5.20 4.82
N PHE A 68 -5.78 4.82 3.55
CA PHE A 68 -5.21 5.70 2.54
C PHE A 68 -6.22 6.75 2.09
N GLU A 69 -6.21 7.90 2.77
CA GLU A 69 -7.16 9.00 2.58
C GLU A 69 -7.19 9.53 1.15
N GLU A 70 -6.04 9.59 0.47
CA GLU A 70 -5.93 10.04 -0.91
C GLU A 70 -6.67 9.10 -1.88
N ALA A 71 -6.64 7.79 -1.63
CA ALA A 71 -7.36 6.82 -2.45
C ALA A 71 -8.89 6.96 -2.28
N TRP A 72 -9.37 7.24 -1.06
CA TRP A 72 -10.78 7.59 -0.81
C TRP A 72 -11.19 8.85 -1.58
N ARG A 73 -10.36 9.89 -1.54
CA ARG A 73 -10.63 11.13 -2.28
C ARG A 73 -10.66 10.87 -3.79
N GLY A 74 -9.71 10.10 -4.32
CA GLY A 74 -9.66 9.71 -5.73
C GLY A 74 -10.93 8.93 -6.16
N LYS A 75 -11.36 7.97 -5.33
CA LYS A 75 -12.59 7.21 -5.51
C LYS A 75 -13.83 8.11 -5.58
N SER A 76 -13.96 9.04 -4.65
CA SER A 76 -15.09 9.99 -4.64
C SER A 76 -15.12 10.86 -5.90
N VAL A 77 -13.97 11.35 -6.36
CA VAL A 77 -13.87 12.15 -7.59
C VAL A 77 -14.25 11.31 -8.82
N ALA A 78 -13.78 10.08 -8.92
CA ALA A 78 -14.14 9.19 -10.03
C ALA A 78 -15.65 8.88 -10.05
N LEU A 79 -16.27 8.63 -8.88
CA LEU A 79 -17.72 8.42 -8.76
C LEU A 79 -18.54 9.67 -9.12
N TYR A 80 -18.06 10.85 -8.71
CA TYR A 80 -18.65 12.14 -9.08
C TYR A 80 -18.65 12.31 -10.60
N ASN A 81 -17.50 12.08 -11.24
CA ASN A 81 -17.33 12.26 -12.68
C ASN A 81 -18.13 11.25 -13.52
N LEU A 82 -18.40 10.05 -12.98
CA LEU A 82 -19.28 9.07 -13.62
C LEU A 82 -20.76 9.44 -13.59
N GLY A 83 -21.15 10.50 -12.88
CA GLY A 83 -22.56 10.82 -12.64
C GLY A 83 -23.27 9.73 -11.82
N ARG A 84 -22.54 8.74 -11.29
CA ARG A 84 -23.06 7.63 -10.48
C ARG A 84 -22.99 7.96 -8.99
N PHE A 85 -23.49 9.15 -8.65
CA PHE A 85 -23.62 9.61 -7.25
C PHE A 85 -24.31 8.59 -6.33
N GLN A 86 -25.18 7.74 -6.87
CA GLN A 86 -25.85 6.67 -6.11
C GLN A 86 -24.89 5.64 -5.48
N ASP A 87 -23.73 5.36 -6.10
CA ASP A 87 -22.81 4.30 -5.61
C ASP A 87 -21.79 4.82 -4.59
N ALA A 88 -21.63 6.15 -4.46
CA ALA A 88 -20.73 6.76 -3.49
C ALA A 88 -21.26 6.76 -2.05
N ILE A 89 -22.55 6.42 -1.87
CA ILE A 89 -23.27 6.56 -0.60
C ILE A 89 -23.51 5.19 0.08
N GLN A 90 -23.13 4.07 -0.56
CA GLN A 90 -23.44 2.72 -0.08
C GLN A 90 -22.38 2.12 0.85
#